data_AF-A0A128A361-F1
#
_entry.id   AF-A0A128A361-F1
#
_cell.length_a   1.000
_cell.length_b   1.000
_cell.length_c   1.000
_cell.angle_alpha   90.00
_cell.angle_beta   90.00
_cell.angle_gamma   90.00
#
_symmetry.space_group_name_H-M   'P 1'
#
loop_
_entity.id
_entity.type
_entity.pdbx_description
1 polymer ?
#
loop_
_entity_poly.entity_id
_entity_poly.type
_entity_poly.pdbx_seq_one_letter_code
_entity_poly.pdbx_strand_id
1 'polypeptide(L)'
;MSKHLSEKQKMEYLPLLIKRDGGFKCFYCNYPLGYYSFIYEHLNDNRNDNRLENIVLACGSCNNKKPDNYDMKIKANEKLKKNEDSNFVRERNYVEDKTPNDASTEIKINQSNFQITEQYVTERVATDGSIEYREALDSCVYLCKSRTGHGSQQSVRNYLATLTCAVAPFQIIKDENSTKLIVKRTTN
;
A
#
# COMPACT_ATOMS: atom_id res chain seq x y z
N MET A 1 20.03 -20.37 -7.10
CA MET A 1 18.94 -19.52 -6.56
C MET A 1 19.47 -18.81 -5.33
N SER A 2 19.34 -17.48 -5.27
CA SER A 2 19.87 -16.66 -4.19
C SER A 2 19.25 -17.07 -2.84
N LYS A 3 20.09 -17.54 -1.91
CA LYS A 3 19.72 -18.06 -0.58
C LYS A 3 19.58 -16.94 0.46
N HIS A 4 19.05 -15.79 0.04
CA HIS A 4 18.96 -14.56 0.83
C HIS A 4 17.52 -14.07 0.87
N LEU A 5 17.18 -13.21 1.84
CA LEU A 5 15.88 -12.54 1.87
C LEU A 5 15.59 -11.90 0.49
N SER A 6 14.41 -12.19 -0.05
CA SER A 6 13.93 -11.54 -1.26
C SER A 6 13.70 -10.04 -1.03
N GLU A 7 13.75 -9.24 -2.09
CA GLU A 7 13.44 -7.81 -2.00
C GLU A 7 12.04 -7.55 -1.43
N LYS A 8 11.06 -8.42 -1.77
CA LYS A 8 9.73 -8.39 -1.18
C LYS A 8 9.76 -8.56 0.34
N GLN A 9 10.47 -9.59 0.83
CA GLN A 9 10.61 -9.81 2.28
C GLN A 9 11.33 -8.65 2.98
N LYS A 10 12.35 -8.06 2.36
CA LYS A 10 13.03 -6.89 2.91
C LYS A 10 12.07 -5.71 3.07
N MET A 11 11.28 -5.42 2.04
CA MET A 11 10.27 -4.34 2.09
C MET A 11 9.20 -4.60 3.16
N GLU A 12 8.72 -5.84 3.29
CA GLU A 12 7.71 -6.22 4.28
C GLU A 12 8.27 -6.22 5.72
N TYR A 13 9.50 -6.67 5.92
CA TYR A 13 10.08 -6.85 7.25
C TYR A 13 10.60 -5.55 7.85
N LEU A 14 11.14 -4.63 7.04
CA LEU A 14 11.75 -3.39 7.55
C LEU A 14 10.86 -2.61 8.54
N PRO A 15 9.61 -2.23 8.21
CA PRO A 15 8.77 -1.48 9.15
C PRO A 15 8.42 -2.29 10.40
N LEU A 16 8.25 -3.61 10.26
CA LEU A 16 7.92 -4.51 11.36
C LEU A 16 9.08 -4.63 12.35
N LEU A 17 10.31 -4.76 11.85
CA LEU A 17 11.52 -4.83 12.66
C LEU A 17 11.75 -3.51 13.40
N ILE A 18 11.56 -2.36 12.74
CA ILE A 18 11.69 -1.04 13.38
C ILE A 18 10.68 -0.89 14.53
N LYS A 19 9.41 -1.27 14.32
CA LYS A 19 8.37 -1.20 15.35
C LYS A 19 8.68 -2.17 16.50
N ARG A 20 8.99 -3.43 16.19
CA ARG A 20 9.24 -4.50 17.17
C ARG A 20 10.48 -4.25 18.03
N ASP A 21 11.54 -3.73 17.43
CA ASP A 21 12.86 -3.60 18.09
C ASP A 21 13.12 -2.18 18.62
N GLY A 22 12.09 -1.32 18.61
CA GLY A 22 12.11 -0.01 19.28
C GLY A 22 12.96 1.02 18.55
N GLY A 23 12.89 1.06 17.23
CA GLY A 23 13.50 2.08 16.38
C GLY A 23 14.45 1.53 15.31
N PHE A 24 14.88 2.41 14.43
CA PHE A 24 15.85 2.10 13.38
C PHE A 24 17.29 2.13 13.92
N LYS A 25 17.65 1.09 14.67
CA LYS A 25 18.92 0.96 15.39
C LYS A 25 19.45 -0.46 15.35
N CYS A 26 20.76 -0.61 15.54
CA CYS A 26 21.41 -1.93 15.61
C CYS A 26 20.92 -2.68 16.84
N PHE A 27 20.43 -3.91 16.66
CA PHE A 27 19.98 -4.75 17.77
C PHE A 27 21.07 -5.01 18.83
N TYR A 28 22.32 -5.15 18.39
CA TYR A 28 23.41 -5.51 19.30
C TYR A 28 23.92 -4.32 20.10
N CYS A 29 24.23 -3.19 19.46
CA CYS A 29 24.86 -2.03 20.10
C CYS A 29 23.93 -0.81 20.29
N ASN A 30 22.67 -0.89 19.85
CA ASN A 30 21.68 0.20 19.88
C ASN A 30 22.08 1.47 19.10
N TYR A 31 23.17 1.44 18.33
CA TYR A 31 23.58 2.57 17.50
C TYR A 31 22.51 2.87 16.42
N PRO A 32 22.10 4.14 16.24
CA PRO A 32 21.17 4.53 15.17
C PRO A 32 21.68 4.10 13.81
N LEU A 33 20.83 3.46 13.01
CA LEU A 33 21.20 2.98 11.68
C LEU A 33 20.91 4.05 10.63
N GLY A 34 21.72 4.07 9.57
CA GLY A 34 21.44 4.83 8.36
C GLY A 34 20.89 3.90 7.28
N TYR A 35 20.14 4.45 6.33
CA TYR A 35 19.55 3.69 5.22
C TYR A 35 20.56 2.88 4.39
N TYR A 36 21.84 3.28 4.39
CA TYR A 36 22.91 2.60 3.65
C TYR A 36 23.84 1.74 4.51
N SER A 37 23.64 1.69 5.84
CA SER A 37 24.61 1.08 6.77
C SER A 37 24.03 -0.05 7.63
N PHE A 38 22.77 -0.41 7.41
CA PHE A 38 22.13 -1.54 8.08
C PHE A 38 22.13 -2.81 7.24
N ILE A 39 22.02 -3.94 7.92
CA ILE A 39 21.82 -5.25 7.31
C ILE A 39 20.71 -6.01 8.03
N TYR A 40 20.09 -6.94 7.30
CA TYR A 40 19.22 -7.97 7.87
C TYR A 40 20.09 -9.11 8.36
N GLU A 41 20.04 -9.37 9.66
CA GLU A 41 20.88 -10.36 10.33
C GLU A 41 20.03 -11.51 10.88
N HIS A 42 20.49 -12.74 10.66
CA HIS A 42 19.83 -13.97 11.10
C HIS A 42 20.32 -14.36 12.49
N LEU A 43 19.43 -14.28 13.49
CA LEU A 43 19.78 -14.52 14.90
C LEU A 43 20.42 -15.90 15.12
N ASN A 44 19.96 -16.94 14.43
CA ASN A 44 20.50 -18.30 14.53
C ASN A 44 21.64 -18.65 13.56
N ASP A 45 22.21 -17.67 12.85
CA ASP A 45 23.25 -17.85 11.82
C ASP A 45 22.83 -18.71 10.60
N ASN A 46 21.58 -19.21 10.56
CA ASN A 46 21.05 -19.96 9.44
C ASN A 46 20.43 -19.02 8.40
N ARG A 47 21.18 -18.75 7.34
CA ARG A 47 20.76 -17.89 6.21
C ARG A 47 19.51 -18.38 5.47
N ASN A 48 19.09 -19.63 5.67
CA ASN A 48 17.88 -20.18 5.06
C ASN A 48 16.63 -19.97 5.93
N ASP A 49 16.78 -19.64 7.21
CA ASP A 49 15.66 -19.40 8.12
C ASP A 49 15.20 -17.94 8.02
N ASN A 50 14.44 -17.65 6.97
CA ASN A 50 13.94 -16.31 6.68
C ASN A 50 12.65 -15.95 7.43
N ARG A 51 12.33 -16.65 8.53
CA ARG A 51 11.19 -16.29 9.40
C ARG A 51 11.45 -14.94 10.06
N LEU A 52 10.43 -14.10 10.19
CA LEU A 52 10.55 -12.74 10.74
C LEU A 52 11.11 -12.73 12.17
N GLU A 53 10.79 -13.75 12.95
CA GLU A 53 11.26 -14.02 14.31
C GLU A 53 12.78 -14.17 14.37
N ASN A 54 13.39 -14.66 13.29
CA ASN A 54 14.82 -14.90 13.18
C ASN A 54 15.59 -13.71 12.58
N ILE A 55 14.92 -12.63 12.19
CA ILE A 55 15.57 -11.48 11.55
C ILE A 55 15.62 -10.29 12.50
N VAL A 56 16.75 -9.58 12.54
CA VAL A 56 16.91 -8.26 13.17
C VAL A 56 17.68 -7.30 12.27
N LEU A 57 17.65 -6.01 12.60
CA LEU A 57 18.53 -5.00 11.99
C LEU A 57 19.83 -4.90 12.77
N ALA A 58 20.98 -4.97 12.08
CA ALA A 58 22.30 -4.82 12.68
C ALA A 58 23.19 -3.89 11.85
N CYS A 59 24.23 -3.33 12.48
CA CYS A 59 25.33 -2.70 11.75
C CYS A 59 26.35 -3.77 11.31
N GLY A 60 27.11 -3.48 10.25
CA GLY A 60 28.12 -4.41 9.73
C GLY A 60 29.18 -4.81 10.77
N SER A 61 29.58 -3.89 11.65
CA SER A 61 30.56 -4.18 12.71
C SER A 61 30.06 -5.26 13.68
N CYS A 62 28.81 -5.15 14.15
CA CYS A 62 28.24 -6.14 15.06
C CYS A 62 28.02 -7.49 14.38
N ASN A 63 27.52 -7.48 13.14
CA ASN A 63 27.34 -8.72 12.38
C ASN A 63 28.64 -9.50 12.19
N ASN A 64 29.74 -8.79 11.90
CA ASN A 64 31.05 -9.44 11.75
C ASN A 64 31.61 -9.96 13.07
N LYS A 65 31.28 -9.33 14.20
CA LYS A 65 31.73 -9.75 15.54
C LYS A 65 30.95 -10.93 16.11
N LYS A 66 29.67 -11.05 15.77
CA LYS A 66 28.76 -12.05 16.35
C LYS A 66 29.26 -13.50 16.24
N PRO A 67 29.81 -13.99 15.11
CA PRO A 67 30.29 -15.37 15.00
C PRO A 67 31.37 -15.74 16.03
N ASP A 68 32.14 -14.76 16.50
CA ASP A 68 33.24 -14.97 17.44
C ASP A 68 32.95 -14.43 18.85
N ASN A 69 31.78 -13.84 19.07
CA ASN A 69 31.39 -13.25 20.35
C ASN A 69 30.25 -14.05 21.00
N TYR A 70 30.59 -14.76 22.08
CA TYR A 70 29.66 -15.64 22.79
C TYR A 70 28.46 -14.89 23.39
N ASP A 71 28.69 -13.72 23.99
CA ASP A 71 27.62 -12.91 24.58
C ASP A 71 26.62 -12.44 23.51
N MET A 72 27.12 -12.07 22.33
CA MET A 72 26.26 -11.70 21.20
C MET A 72 25.44 -12.88 20.70
N LYS A 73 26.00 -14.10 20.69
CA LYS A 73 25.23 -15.32 20.34
C LYS A 73 24.16 -15.65 21.37
N ILE A 74 24.47 -15.50 22.67
CA ILE A 74 23.47 -15.64 23.73
C ILE A 74 22.34 -14.63 23.50
N LYS A 75 22.68 -13.36 23.34
CA LYS A 75 21.71 -12.28 23.09
C LYS A 75 20.85 -12.56 21.86
N ALA A 76 21.44 -13.11 20.80
CA ALA A 76 20.73 -13.48 19.57
C ALA A 76 19.74 -14.63 19.80
N ASN A 77 20.16 -15.69 20.48
CA ASN A 77 19.32 -16.84 20.81
C ASN A 77 18.18 -16.47 21.76
N GLU A 78 18.45 -15.64 22.78
CA GLU A 78 17.42 -15.11 23.68
C GLU A 78 16.40 -14.27 22.93
N LYS A 79 16.85 -13.45 21.98
CA LYS A 79 15.95 -12.66 21.13
C LYS A 79 15.10 -13.53 20.22
N LEU A 80 15.69 -14.56 19.60
CA LEU A 80 14.95 -15.49 18.75
C LEU A 80 13.87 -16.19 19.56
N LYS A 81 14.24 -16.76 20.72
CA LYS A 81 13.30 -17.41 21.63
C LYS A 81 12.20 -16.44 22.07
N LYS A 82 12.55 -15.21 22.47
CA LYS A 82 11.57 -14.19 22.82
C LYS A 82 10.61 -13.88 21.67
N ASN A 83 11.11 -13.77 20.44
CA ASN A 83 10.29 -13.50 19.27
C ASN A 83 9.34 -14.68 18.99
N GLU A 84 9.82 -15.91 19.07
CA GLU A 84 9.02 -17.13 18.90
C GLU A 84 7.96 -17.29 20.00
N ASP A 85 8.33 -17.07 21.25
CA ASP A 85 7.44 -17.13 22.43
C ASP A 85 6.37 -16.02 22.36
N SER A 86 6.76 -14.81 21.93
CA SER A 86 5.81 -13.70 21.74
C SER A 86 4.81 -13.95 20.61
N ASN A 87 5.14 -14.81 19.65
CA ASN A 87 4.25 -15.23 18.57
C ASN A 87 3.42 -16.49 18.93
N PHE A 88 3.69 -17.17 20.04
CA PHE A 88 2.99 -18.38 20.48
C PHE A 88 1.61 -18.09 21.10
N VAL A 89 1.42 -16.89 21.67
CA VAL A 89 0.09 -16.34 21.94
C VAL A 89 -0.37 -15.67 20.65
N ARG A 90 -1.55 -16.06 20.14
CA ARG A 90 -2.21 -15.54 18.94
C ARG A 90 -2.54 -14.03 18.99
N GLU A 91 -1.70 -13.21 19.58
CA GLU A 91 -1.71 -11.76 19.40
C GLU A 91 -1.13 -11.46 18.02
N ARG A 92 -2.02 -11.54 17.02
CA ARG A 92 -1.85 -10.91 15.72
C ARG A 92 -1.71 -9.39 15.91
N ASN A 93 -0.59 -8.94 16.45
CA ASN A 93 -0.20 -7.53 16.46
C ASN A 93 0.70 -7.19 15.26
N TYR A 94 0.75 -8.10 14.28
CA TYR A 94 1.19 -7.78 12.93
C TYR A 94 -0.05 -7.35 12.13
N VAL A 95 -0.17 -6.03 11.96
CA VAL A 95 -1.23 -5.29 11.24
C VAL A 95 -2.42 -4.87 12.12
N GLU A 96 -2.19 -3.98 13.10
CA GLU A 96 -3.17 -2.96 13.51
C GLU A 96 -3.37 -1.90 12.40
N ASP A 97 -3.63 -2.34 11.17
CA ASP A 97 -4.00 -1.44 10.05
C ASP A 97 -5.05 -2.08 9.11
N LYS A 98 -5.65 -3.18 9.55
CA LYS A 98 -6.85 -3.73 8.91
C LYS A 98 -7.87 -4.00 9.99
N THR A 99 -8.57 -2.95 10.39
CA THR A 99 -9.95 -3.16 10.80
C THR A 99 -10.64 -3.96 9.68
N PRO A 100 -11.57 -4.89 9.98
CA PRO A 100 -12.29 -5.64 8.95
C PRO A 100 -13.06 -4.77 7.94
N ASN A 101 -13.13 -3.45 8.17
CA ASN A 101 -13.80 -2.45 7.35
C ASN A 101 -12.85 -1.59 6.50
N ASP A 102 -11.53 -1.69 6.68
CA ASP A 102 -10.61 -0.90 5.86
C ASP A 102 -10.35 -1.61 4.52
N ALA A 103 -11.10 -1.18 3.51
CA ALA A 103 -10.83 -1.41 2.10
C ALA A 103 -9.32 -1.40 1.81
N SER A 104 -8.83 -2.34 0.98
CA SER A 104 -7.42 -2.33 0.54
C SER A 104 -7.05 -0.97 -0.03
N THR A 105 -5.77 -0.59 0.00
CA THR A 105 -5.29 0.68 -0.60
C THR A 105 -5.80 0.86 -2.03
N GLU A 106 -5.83 -0.23 -2.80
CA GLU A 106 -6.39 -0.26 -4.15
C GLU A 106 -7.89 0.05 -4.19
N ILE A 107 -8.67 -0.53 -3.27
CA ILE A 107 -10.11 -0.23 -3.15
C ILE A 107 -10.31 1.22 -2.72
N LYS A 108 -9.53 1.74 -1.77
CA LYS A 108 -9.57 3.15 -1.36
C LYS A 108 -9.27 4.08 -2.53
N ILE A 109 -8.23 3.79 -3.32
CA ILE A 109 -7.88 4.54 -4.54
C ILE A 109 -9.02 4.47 -5.56
N ASN A 110 -9.63 3.29 -5.75
CA ASN A 110 -10.75 3.11 -6.67
C ASN A 110 -11.96 3.95 -6.25
N GLN A 111 -12.34 3.89 -4.96
CA GLN A 111 -13.42 4.70 -4.37
C GLN A 111 -13.15 6.20 -4.52
N SER A 112 -11.94 6.67 -4.19
CA SER A 112 -11.56 8.08 -4.35
C SER A 112 -11.63 8.53 -5.81
N ASN A 113 -11.15 7.72 -6.76
CA ASN A 113 -11.22 8.04 -8.18
C ASN A 113 -12.66 8.05 -8.72
N PHE A 114 -13.51 7.16 -8.22
CA PHE A 114 -14.94 7.19 -8.50
C PHE A 114 -15.58 8.49 -8.01
N GLN A 115 -15.32 8.88 -6.75
CA GLN A 115 -15.83 10.14 -6.17
C GLN A 115 -15.35 11.38 -6.94
N ILE A 116 -14.09 11.43 -7.35
CA ILE A 116 -13.55 12.52 -8.19
C ILE A 116 -14.32 12.61 -9.52
N THR A 117 -14.57 11.46 -10.15
CA THR A 117 -15.31 11.39 -11.41
C THR A 117 -16.75 11.86 -11.23
N GLU A 118 -17.43 11.37 -10.19
CA GLU A 118 -18.80 11.75 -9.85
C GLU A 118 -18.93 13.25 -9.58
N GLN A 119 -18.04 13.80 -8.75
CA GLN A 119 -18.01 15.22 -8.43
C GLN A 119 -17.85 16.06 -9.70
N TYR A 120 -16.85 15.76 -10.54
CA TYR A 120 -16.59 16.52 -11.75
C TYR A 120 -17.79 16.49 -12.71
N VAL A 121 -18.35 15.30 -13.00
CA VAL A 121 -19.52 15.18 -13.88
C VAL A 121 -20.71 15.95 -13.31
N THR A 122 -20.95 15.84 -12.00
CA THR A 122 -22.06 16.53 -11.33
C THR A 122 -21.94 18.04 -11.44
N GLU A 123 -20.77 18.60 -11.12
CA GLU A 123 -20.53 20.04 -11.19
C GLU A 123 -20.67 20.58 -12.62
N ARG A 124 -20.10 19.87 -13.61
CA ARG A 124 -20.16 20.30 -15.01
C ARG A 124 -21.58 20.23 -15.58
N VAL A 125 -22.31 19.14 -15.33
CA VAL A 125 -23.72 19.02 -15.76
C VAL A 125 -24.61 20.02 -15.03
N ALA A 126 -24.36 20.31 -13.75
CA ALA A 126 -25.14 21.32 -13.01
C ALA A 126 -24.90 22.75 -13.52
N THR A 127 -23.68 23.06 -13.96
CA THR A 127 -23.31 24.41 -14.43
C THR A 127 -23.67 24.62 -15.90
N ASP A 128 -23.36 23.65 -16.76
CA ASP A 128 -23.41 23.80 -18.22
C ASP A 128 -24.60 23.04 -18.85
N GLY A 129 -25.36 22.30 -18.03
CA GLY A 129 -26.47 21.44 -18.46
C GLY A 129 -26.04 20.10 -19.06
N SER A 130 -24.84 20.04 -19.65
CA SER A 130 -24.28 18.83 -20.27
C SER A 130 -22.75 18.87 -20.31
N ILE A 131 -22.13 17.71 -20.56
CA ILE A 131 -20.71 17.60 -20.88
C ILE A 131 -20.48 16.53 -21.95
N GLU A 132 -19.57 16.77 -22.89
CA GLU A 132 -19.20 15.75 -23.87
C GLU A 132 -18.57 14.54 -23.17
N TYR A 133 -18.98 13.32 -23.54
CA TYR A 133 -18.46 12.08 -22.94
C TYR A 133 -16.93 11.98 -23.05
N ARG A 134 -16.36 12.39 -24.18
CA ARG A 134 -14.91 12.32 -24.40
C ARG A 134 -14.17 13.32 -23.50
N GLU A 135 -14.67 14.56 -23.42
CA GLU A 135 -14.14 15.57 -22.51
C GLU A 135 -14.23 15.10 -21.06
N ALA A 136 -15.39 14.56 -20.65
CA ALA A 136 -15.58 14.03 -19.30
C ALA A 136 -14.58 12.91 -18.99
N LEU A 137 -14.38 11.98 -19.93
CA LEU A 137 -13.43 10.89 -19.77
C LEU A 137 -12.00 11.38 -19.59
N ASP A 138 -11.51 12.21 -20.51
CA ASP A 138 -10.11 12.63 -20.52
C ASP A 138 -9.81 13.56 -19.33
N SER A 139 -10.74 14.46 -18.98
CA SER A 139 -10.64 15.31 -17.79
C SER A 139 -10.65 14.52 -16.50
N CYS A 140 -11.54 13.53 -16.35
CA CYS A 140 -11.59 12.69 -15.15
C CYS A 140 -10.33 11.83 -15.01
N VAL A 141 -9.77 11.31 -16.11
CA VAL A 141 -8.49 10.59 -16.09
C VAL A 141 -7.38 11.50 -15.56
N TYR A 142 -7.30 12.72 -16.06
CA TYR A 142 -6.32 13.71 -15.61
C TYR A 142 -6.49 14.02 -14.11
N LEU A 143 -7.72 14.31 -13.67
CA LEU A 143 -8.01 14.64 -12.27
C LEU A 143 -7.70 13.48 -11.32
N CYS A 144 -8.07 12.24 -11.68
CA CYS A 144 -7.76 11.05 -10.90
C CYS A 144 -6.25 10.89 -10.73
N LYS A 145 -5.48 10.94 -11.83
CA LYS A 145 -4.02 10.82 -11.79
C LYS A 145 -3.37 11.93 -10.97
N SER A 146 -3.83 13.17 -11.13
CA SER A 146 -3.27 14.32 -10.42
C SER A 146 -3.54 14.29 -8.92
N ARG A 147 -4.69 13.74 -8.48
CA ARG A 147 -5.07 13.72 -7.06
C ARG A 147 -4.66 12.45 -6.31
N THR A 148 -4.65 11.29 -6.98
CA THR A 148 -4.37 10.00 -6.33
C THR A 148 -3.12 9.31 -6.84
N GLY A 149 -2.47 9.81 -7.89
CA GLY A 149 -1.38 9.13 -8.59
C GLY A 149 -1.85 7.98 -9.50
N HIS A 150 -3.16 7.68 -9.52
CA HIS A 150 -3.74 6.58 -10.27
C HIS A 150 -4.99 7.02 -11.04
N GLY A 151 -5.28 6.38 -12.18
CA GLY A 151 -6.45 6.72 -12.99
C GLY A 151 -6.30 6.24 -14.42
N SER A 152 -6.61 4.96 -14.66
CA SER A 152 -6.58 4.43 -16.03
C SER A 152 -7.82 4.89 -16.80
N GLN A 153 -7.67 5.10 -18.11
CA GLN A 153 -8.81 5.47 -18.97
C GLN A 153 -9.91 4.41 -18.92
N GLN A 154 -9.55 3.12 -18.83
CA GLN A 154 -10.52 2.03 -18.72
C GLN A 154 -11.33 2.09 -17.41
N SER A 155 -10.67 2.39 -16.29
CA SER A 155 -11.34 2.55 -15.00
C SER A 155 -12.34 3.70 -15.03
N VAL A 156 -11.93 4.85 -15.58
CA VAL A 156 -12.82 6.03 -15.69
C VAL A 156 -13.98 5.78 -16.64
N ARG A 157 -13.78 5.05 -17.75
CA ARG A 157 -14.90 4.61 -18.60
C ARG A 157 -15.94 3.81 -17.81
N ASN A 158 -15.48 2.90 -16.93
CA ASN A 158 -16.37 2.11 -16.08
C ASN A 158 -17.10 2.98 -15.06
N TYR A 159 -16.44 3.98 -14.48
CA TYR A 159 -17.07 4.93 -13.56
C TYR A 159 -18.15 5.76 -14.26
N LEU A 160 -17.86 6.30 -15.45
CA LEU A 160 -18.83 7.02 -16.27
C LEU A 160 -20.00 6.12 -16.67
N ALA A 161 -19.75 4.85 -17.02
CA ALA A 161 -20.81 3.89 -17.30
C ALA A 161 -21.69 3.62 -16.07
N THR A 162 -21.09 3.58 -14.87
CA THR A 162 -21.81 3.44 -13.60
C THR A 162 -22.69 4.66 -13.33
N LEU A 163 -22.15 5.88 -13.51
CA LEU A 163 -22.85 7.15 -13.34
C LEU A 163 -23.96 7.41 -14.37
N THR A 164 -23.92 6.70 -15.50
CA THR A 164 -24.89 6.84 -16.60
C THR A 164 -25.77 5.62 -16.82
N CYS A 165 -25.69 4.61 -15.94
CA CYS A 165 -26.53 3.44 -16.00
C CYS A 165 -28.01 3.79 -15.76
N ALA A 166 -28.92 2.83 -16.03
CA ALA A 166 -30.36 3.08 -16.04
C ALA A 166 -30.93 3.67 -14.74
N VAL A 167 -30.33 3.37 -13.59
CA VAL A 167 -30.75 3.85 -12.25
C VAL A 167 -29.93 5.02 -11.73
N ALA A 168 -28.90 5.44 -12.46
CA ALA A 168 -27.99 6.51 -12.05
C ALA A 168 -28.55 7.90 -12.44
N PRO A 169 -28.08 8.97 -11.76
CA PRO A 169 -28.62 10.32 -11.95
C PRO A 169 -28.35 10.93 -13.33
N PHE A 170 -27.42 10.37 -14.10
CA PHE A 170 -27.10 10.84 -15.44
C PHE A 170 -27.49 9.83 -16.53
N GLN A 171 -27.54 10.31 -17.76
CA GLN A 171 -27.72 9.50 -18.96
C GLN A 171 -26.86 10.01 -20.10
N ILE A 172 -26.56 9.13 -21.06
CA ILE A 172 -25.88 9.51 -22.29
C ILE A 172 -26.93 9.72 -23.38
N ILE A 173 -26.96 10.92 -23.94
CA ILE A 173 -27.74 11.25 -25.15
C ILE A 173 -26.79 11.51 -26.31
N LYS A 174 -27.34 11.59 -27.52
CA LYS A 174 -26.60 12.08 -28.69
C LYS A 174 -27.15 13.45 -29.09
N ASP A 175 -26.28 14.37 -29.44
CA ASP A 175 -26.67 15.62 -30.08
C ASP A 175 -26.99 15.40 -31.58
N GLU A 176 -27.32 16.50 -32.27
CA GLU A 176 -27.59 16.52 -33.71
C GLU A 176 -26.40 16.02 -34.55
N ASN A 177 -25.18 16.16 -34.03
CA ASN A 177 -23.93 15.73 -34.65
C ASN A 177 -23.52 14.29 -34.27
N SER A 178 -24.40 13.54 -33.59
CA SER A 178 -24.11 12.20 -33.05
C SER A 178 -23.01 12.14 -31.99
N THR A 179 -22.63 13.28 -31.42
CA THR A 179 -21.71 13.42 -30.29
C THR A 179 -22.41 12.95 -29.02
N LYS A 180 -21.71 12.15 -28.21
CA LYS A 180 -22.25 11.64 -26.95
C LYS A 180 -22.14 12.70 -25.86
N LEU A 181 -23.26 13.11 -25.29
CA LEU A 181 -23.34 14.04 -24.17
C LEU A 181 -23.82 13.32 -22.92
N ILE A 182 -23.21 13.62 -21.78
CA ILE A 182 -23.69 13.25 -20.46
C ILE A 182 -24.59 14.38 -19.96
N VAL A 183 -25.83 14.05 -19.62
CA VAL A 183 -26.84 14.99 -19.12
C VAL A 183 -27.52 14.44 -17.86
N LYS A 184 -28.15 15.33 -17.08
CA LYS A 184 -29.00 14.90 -15.97
C LYS A 184 -30.17 14.07 -16.52
N ARG A 185 -30.48 12.97 -15.85
CA ARG A 185 -31.63 12.14 -16.19
C ARG A 185 -32.90 12.90 -15.83
N THR A 186 -33.76 13.12 -16.81
CA THR A 186 -35.12 13.62 -16.59
C THR A 186 -35.93 12.45 -16.06
N THR A 187 -36.34 12.49 -14.80
CA THR A 187 -37.37 11.59 -14.27
C THR A 187 -38.70 12.00 -14.88
N ASN A 188 -39.37 11.09 -15.59
CA ASN A 188 -40.81 11.22 -15.85
C ASN A 188 -41.59 11.08 -14.55
#